data_AF-A0A821QWC1-F1
#
_entry.id   AF-A0A821QWC1-F1
#
_cell.length_a   1.000
_cell.length_b   1.000
_cell.length_c   1.000
_cell.angle_alpha   90.00
_cell.angle_beta   90.00
_cell.angle_gamma   90.00
#
_symmetry.space_group_name_H-M   'P 1'
#
loop_
_entity.id
_entity.type
_entity.pdbx_description
1 polymer ?
#
loop_
_entity_poly.entity_id
_entity_poly.type
_entity_poly.pdbx_seq_one_letter_code
_entity_poly.pdbx_strand_id
1 'polypeptide(L)'
;IEDDDKKSIKDLADYCREQDDIPEDQIKQVEREYRNHTPIWWYTAETFMYSILNRGLRQMDVDIILKMVFFIRHLHNHITELHHEQQGKMETKFQVFRGQ
;
A
#
# COMPACT_ATOMS: atom_id res chain seq x y z
N ILE A 1 -7.00 6.42 -16.80
CA ILE A 1 -6.03 7.00 -15.85
C ILE A 1 -4.98 5.91 -15.65
N GLU A 2 -3.87 5.92 -16.39
CA GLU A 2 -2.90 4.80 -16.38
C GLU A 2 -1.42 5.20 -16.45
N ASP A 3 -1.11 6.48 -16.67
CA ASP A 3 0.28 6.96 -16.85
C ASP A 3 0.87 7.55 -15.54
N ASP A 4 0.02 8.17 -14.72
CA ASP A 4 0.41 8.80 -13.45
C ASP A 4 0.97 7.79 -12.44
N ASP A 5 0.31 6.65 -12.28
CA ASP A 5 0.73 5.62 -11.31
C ASP A 5 2.09 5.00 -11.66
N LYS A 6 2.44 4.88 -12.95
CA LYS A 6 3.76 4.36 -13.35
C LYS A 6 4.87 5.30 -12.90
N LYS A 7 4.62 6.60 -13.03
CA LYS A 7 5.53 7.63 -12.53
C LYS A 7 5.63 7.57 -11.01
N SER A 8 4.50 7.50 -10.30
CA SER A 8 4.51 7.41 -8.83
C SER A 8 5.20 6.17 -8.30
N ILE A 9 5.02 5.01 -8.95
CA ILE A 9 5.74 3.76 -8.58
C ILE A 9 7.24 3.94 -8.77
N LYS A 10 7.67 4.56 -9.87
CA LYS A 10 9.08 4.84 -10.10
C LYS A 10 9.65 5.83 -9.08
N ASP A 11 8.92 6.90 -8.79
CA ASP A 11 9.33 7.91 -7.79
C ASP A 11 9.44 7.31 -6.39
N LEU A 12 8.58 6.33 -6.05
CA LEU A 12 8.66 5.54 -4.83
C LEU A 12 9.88 4.60 -4.86
N ALA A 13 10.11 3.89 -5.95
CA ALA A 13 11.23 2.97 -6.10
C ALA A 13 12.58 3.69 -5.98
N ASP A 14 12.71 4.85 -6.62
CA ASP A 14 13.91 5.69 -6.53
C ASP A 14 14.14 6.20 -5.11
N TYR A 15 13.08 6.59 -4.39
CA TYR A 15 13.18 6.92 -2.96
C TYR A 15 13.62 5.73 -2.11
N CYS A 16 13.07 4.54 -2.35
CA CYS A 16 13.44 3.33 -1.63
C CYS A 16 14.91 2.93 -1.87
N ARG A 17 15.44 3.17 -3.07
CA ARG A 17 16.85 2.89 -3.41
C ARG A 17 17.83 3.77 -2.63
N GLU A 18 17.39 4.95 -2.22
CA GLU A 18 18.19 5.86 -1.38
C GLU A 18 18.19 5.45 0.11
N GLN A 19 17.35 4.49 0.51
CA GLN A 19 17.33 3.98 1.88
C GLN A 19 18.16 2.69 1.99
N ASP A 20 19.05 2.61 2.99
CA ASP A 20 19.92 1.44 3.21
C ASP A 20 19.18 0.19 3.70
N ASP A 21 17.91 0.31 4.12
CA ASP A 21 17.16 -0.75 4.80
C ASP A 21 16.24 -1.58 3.88
N ILE A 22 16.16 -1.25 2.59
CA ILE A 22 15.25 -1.92 1.65
C ILE A 22 16.05 -2.73 0.62
N PRO A 23 15.84 -4.06 0.54
CA PRO A 23 16.50 -4.88 -0.47
C PRO A 23 16.10 -4.50 -1.91
N GLU A 24 17.08 -4.33 -2.80
CA GLU A 24 16.89 -3.95 -4.20
C GLU A 24 15.99 -4.93 -4.98
N ASP A 25 15.99 -6.21 -4.62
CA ASP A 25 15.13 -7.23 -5.21
C ASP A 25 13.64 -6.97 -4.92
N GLN A 26 13.30 -6.53 -3.70
CA GLN A 26 11.92 -6.16 -3.37
C GLN A 26 11.49 -4.90 -4.12
N ILE A 27 12.38 -3.92 -4.29
CA ILE A 27 12.10 -2.70 -5.06
C ILE A 27 11.77 -3.05 -6.50
N LYS A 28 12.59 -3.91 -7.13
CA LYS A 28 12.35 -4.40 -8.49
C LYS A 28 11.07 -5.21 -8.61
N GLN A 29 10.71 -5.96 -7.56
CA GLN A 29 9.45 -6.70 -7.53
C GLN A 29 8.27 -5.74 -7.61
N VAL A 30 8.24 -4.68 -6.79
CA VAL A 30 7.18 -3.68 -6.82
C VAL A 30 7.12 -3.01 -8.19
N GLU A 31 8.25 -2.55 -8.75
CA GLU A 31 8.25 -1.91 -10.08
C GLU A 31 7.65 -2.78 -11.19
N ARG A 32 7.89 -4.09 -11.15
CA ARG A 32 7.46 -5.03 -12.19
C ARG A 32 6.07 -5.60 -11.97
N GLU A 33 5.73 -5.89 -10.72
CA GLU A 33 4.59 -6.72 -10.37
C GLU A 33 3.48 -5.94 -9.68
N TYR A 34 3.63 -4.63 -9.40
CA TYR A 34 2.64 -3.85 -8.65
C TYR A 34 1.20 -4.06 -9.15
N ARG A 35 1.00 -4.05 -10.48
CA ARG A 35 -0.32 -4.23 -11.10
C ARG A 35 -0.81 -5.68 -11.17
N ASN A 36 0.05 -6.66 -10.92
CA ASN A 36 -0.30 -8.07 -10.96
C ASN A 36 -1.03 -8.53 -9.68
N HIS A 37 -0.94 -7.73 -8.61
CA HIS A 37 -1.54 -8.01 -7.31
C HIS A 37 -2.48 -6.89 -6.87
N THR A 38 -3.41 -7.21 -5.97
CA THR A 38 -4.31 -6.21 -5.39
C THR A 38 -3.56 -5.31 -4.39
N PRO A 39 -4.03 -4.08 -4.14
CA PRO A 39 -3.42 -3.20 -3.15
C PRO A 39 -3.36 -3.81 -1.74
N ILE A 40 -4.37 -4.60 -1.36
CA ILE A 40 -4.38 -5.32 -0.08
C ILE A 40 -3.31 -6.38 -0.04
N TRP A 41 -3.07 -7.11 -1.14
CA TRP A 41 -2.00 -8.10 -1.19
C TRP A 41 -0.65 -7.44 -0.86
N TRP A 42 -0.34 -6.30 -1.47
CA TRP A 42 0.88 -5.53 -1.15
C TRP A 42 0.92 -5.02 0.29
N TYR A 43 -0.23 -4.71 0.88
CA TYR A 43 -0.31 -4.28 2.28
C TYR A 43 -0.12 -5.44 3.28
N THR A 44 -0.45 -6.67 2.90
CA THR A 44 -0.37 -7.84 3.78
C THR A 44 0.81 -8.76 3.52
N ALA A 45 1.38 -8.72 2.31
CA ALA A 45 2.54 -9.51 1.94
C ALA A 45 3.80 -9.02 2.66
N GLU A 46 4.78 -9.91 2.82
CA GLU A 46 6.09 -9.60 3.40
C GLU A 46 6.93 -8.77 2.40
N THR A 47 6.55 -7.51 2.24
CA THR A 47 7.19 -6.53 1.36
C THR A 47 7.38 -5.21 2.10
N PHE A 48 8.28 -4.37 1.60
CA PHE A 48 8.51 -3.04 2.18
C PHE A 48 7.30 -2.09 2.11
N MET A 49 6.27 -2.39 1.30
CA MET A 49 5.12 -1.49 1.09
C MET A 49 4.39 -1.19 2.40
N TYR A 50 4.15 -2.22 3.22
CA TYR A 50 3.52 -2.07 4.53
C TYR A 50 4.41 -1.27 5.50
N SER A 51 5.70 -1.56 5.56
CA SER A 51 6.61 -0.93 6.51
C SER A 51 6.80 0.56 6.23
N ILE A 52 7.01 0.94 4.95
CA ILE A 52 7.14 2.34 4.54
C ILE A 52 5.86 3.11 4.81
N LEU A 53 4.70 2.56 4.42
CA LEU A 53 3.41 3.23 4.64
C LEU A 53 3.20 3.51 6.13
N ASN A 54 3.39 2.48 6.97
CA ASN A 54 3.20 2.63 8.41
C ASN A 54 4.25 3.54 9.07
N ARG A 55 5.49 3.55 8.57
CA ARG A 55 6.52 4.50 9.02
C ARG A 55 6.10 5.92 8.71
N GLY A 56 5.71 6.20 7.46
CA GLY A 56 5.26 7.53 7.03
C GLY A 56 4.08 8.04 7.85
N LEU A 57 3.06 7.20 8.03
CA LEU A 57 1.89 7.54 8.85
C LEU A 57 2.23 7.75 10.34
N ARG A 58 3.11 6.91 10.91
CA ARG A 58 3.51 7.00 12.33
C ARG A 58 4.35 8.25 12.61
N GLN A 59 5.26 8.58 11.70
CA GLN A 59 6.17 9.71 11.83
C GLN A 59 5.57 11.02 11.30
N MET A 60 4.39 10.94 10.67
CA MET A 60 3.80 12.05 9.90
C MET A 60 4.79 12.62 8.87
N ASP A 61 5.56 11.73 8.25
CA ASP A 61 6.54 12.08 7.23
C ASP A 61 5.80 12.38 5.93
N VAL A 62 5.68 13.68 5.63
CA VAL A 62 4.94 14.18 4.46
C VAL A 62 5.56 13.70 3.16
N ASP A 63 6.89 13.57 3.10
CA ASP A 63 7.58 13.12 1.89
C ASP A 63 7.24 11.66 1.58
N ILE A 64 7.25 10.80 2.61
CA ILE A 64 6.80 9.40 2.47
C ILE A 64 5.32 9.34 2.09
N ILE A 65 4.46 10.10 2.77
CA ILE A 65 3.01 10.08 2.52
C ILE A 65 2.69 10.53 1.09
N LEU A 66 3.34 11.58 0.59
CA LEU A 66 3.14 12.08 -0.77
C LEU A 66 3.60 11.05 -1.81
N LYS A 67 4.75 10.39 -1.61
CA LYS A 67 5.21 9.32 -2.50
C LYS A 67 4.28 8.11 -2.49
N MET A 68 3.63 7.83 -1.36
CA MET A 68 2.72 6.71 -1.17
C MET A 68 1.25 7.05 -1.48
N VAL A 69 0.93 8.29 -1.91
CA VAL A 69 -0.46 8.75 -2.07
C VAL A 69 -1.26 7.89 -3.07
N PHE A 70 -0.60 7.43 -4.14
CA PHE A 70 -1.22 6.54 -5.12
C PHE A 70 -1.62 5.20 -4.48
N PHE A 71 -0.73 4.63 -3.66
CA PHE A 71 -0.97 3.38 -2.97
C PHE A 71 -2.04 3.53 -1.89
N ILE A 72 -2.04 4.63 -1.14
CA ILE A 72 -3.09 4.95 -0.16
C ILE A 72 -4.46 5.03 -0.84
N ARG A 73 -4.54 5.72 -1.98
CA ARG A 73 -5.77 5.80 -2.79
C ARG A 73 -6.24 4.42 -3.24
N HIS A 74 -5.34 3.61 -3.79
CA HIS A 74 -5.68 2.26 -4.26
C HIS A 74 -6.11 1.34 -3.12
N LEU A 75 -5.39 1.39 -1.99
CA LEU A 75 -5.71 0.62 -0.79
C LEU A 75 -7.07 1.03 -0.21
N HIS A 76 -7.33 2.33 -0.10
CA HIS A 76 -8.61 2.84 0.38
C HIS A 76 -9.77 2.41 -0.51
N ASN A 77 -9.65 2.58 -1.83
CA ASN A 77 -10.68 2.19 -2.78
C ASN A 77 -10.99 0.69 -2.68
N HIS A 78 -9.95 -0.14 -2.63
CA HIS A 78 -10.12 -1.60 -2.54
C HIS A 78 -10.72 -2.04 -1.20
N ILE A 79 -10.36 -1.39 -0.08
CA ILE A 79 -10.98 -1.65 1.22
C ILE A 79 -12.46 -1.24 1.20
N THR A 80 -12.79 -0.09 0.60
CA THR A 80 -14.18 0.38 0.46
C THR A 80 -15.01 -0.61 -0.36
N GLU A 81 -14.48 -1.11 -1.49
CA GLU A 81 -15.12 -2.16 -2.29
C GLU A 81 -15.43 -3.41 -1.46
N LEU A 82 -14.41 -3.95 -0.78
CA LEU A 82 -14.59 -5.13 0.08
C LEU A 82 -15.55 -4.88 1.24
N HIS A 83 -15.55 -3.67 1.79
CA HIS A 83 -16.48 -3.29 2.85
C HIS A 83 -17.93 -3.31 2.36
N HIS A 84 -18.19 -2.77 1.17
CA HIS A 84 -19.51 -2.81 0.55
C HIS A 84 -19.96 -4.26 0.27
N GLU A 85 -19.06 -5.11 -0.23
CA GLU A 85 -19.34 -6.53 -0.44
C GLU A 85 -19.67 -7.27 0.86
N GLN A 86 -18.96 -6.94 1.94
CA GLN A 86 -19.18 -7.53 3.26
C GLN A 86 -20.50 -7.06 3.87
N GLN A 87 -20.82 -5.77 3.79
CA GLN A 87 -22.08 -5.22 4.29
C GLN A 87 -23.30 -5.82 3.59
N GLY A 88 -23.24 -6.05 2.28
CA GLY A 88 -24.33 -6.70 1.54
C GLY A 88 -24.59 -8.16 1.95
N LYS A 89 -23.63 -8.80 2.62
CA LYS A 89 -23.70 -10.21 3.04
C LYS A 89 -23.90 -10.40 4.54
N MET A 90 -23.68 -9.37 5.37
CA MET A 90 -23.79 -9.45 6.82
C MET A 90 -25.05 -8.75 7.33
N GLU A 91 -26.00 -9.53 7.84
CA GLU A 91 -27.20 -9.00 8.51
C GLU A 91 -26.93 -8.54 9.96
N THR A 92 -25.75 -8.82 10.51
CA THR A 92 -25.42 -8.60 11.93
C THR A 92 -24.12 -7.81 12.16
N LYS A 93 -23.98 -7.24 13.36
CA LYS A 93 -22.84 -6.41 13.79
C LYS A 93 -21.53 -7.21 13.72
N PHE A 94 -20.58 -6.76 12.91
CA PHE A 94 -19.25 -7.36 12.78
C PHE A 94 -18.31 -6.86 13.88
N GLN A 95 -17.97 -7.73 14.84
CA GLN A 95 -17.02 -7.43 15.92
C GLN A 95 -15.65 -8.03 15.60
N VAL A 96 -14.60 -7.21 15.72
CA VAL A 96 -13.20 -7.61 15.53
C VAL A 96 -12.39 -7.36 16.79
N PHE A 97 -11.34 -8.16 16.96
CA PHE A 97 -10.37 -8.02 18.05
C PHE A 97 -9.00 -7.75 17.45
N ARG A 98 -8.25 -6.85 18.09
CA ARG A 98 -6.83 -6.62 17.78
C ARG A 98 -6.04 -6.68 19.09
N GLY A 99 -4.82 -7.21 19.03
CA GLY A 99 -3.92 -7.23 20.18
C GLY A 99 -3.63 -5.82 20.71
N GLN A 100 -3.31 -5.72 22.00
CA GLN A 100 -2.75 -4.51 22.61
C GLN A 100 -1.23 -4.49 22.47
#